data_AF-A0A529ZBR7-F1
#
_entry.id   AF-A0A529ZBR7-F1
#
_cell.length_a   1.000
_cell.length_b   1.000
_cell.length_c   1.000
_cell.angle_alpha   90.00
_cell.angle_beta   90.00
_cell.angle_gamma   90.00
#
_symmetry.space_group_name_H-M   'P 1'
#
loop_
_entity.id
_entity.type
_entity.pdbx_description
1 polymer ?
#
loop_
_entity_poly.entity_id
_entity_poly.type
_entity_poly.pdbx_seq_one_letter_code
_entity_poly.pdbx_strand_id
1 'polypeptide(L)' 'PAKALDPAEFIKANMRLAPVPSVPEVRLYQAHPGSGLRRLLEPDDGDQGEAEPQPPYWAYAWAGGAVLARYVLD' A
#
# COMPACT_ATOMS: atom_id res chain seq x y z
N PRO A 1 15.98 21.79 1.57
CA PRO A 1 14.83 20.94 1.96
C PRO A 1 14.96 19.59 1.25
N ALA A 2 14.89 18.48 1.99
CA ALA A 2 14.84 17.15 1.36
C ALA A 2 13.54 17.05 0.55
N LYS A 3 13.62 16.52 -0.67
CA LYS A 3 12.45 16.40 -1.55
C LYS A 3 11.58 15.27 -1.00
N ALA A 4 10.36 15.59 -0.55
CA ALA A 4 9.38 14.57 -0.19
C ALA A 4 9.19 13.58 -1.35
N LEU A 5 9.14 12.29 -1.01
CA LEU A 5 8.95 11.22 -1.99
C LEU A 5 7.57 11.34 -2.64
N ASP A 6 7.51 11.26 -3.97
CA ASP A 6 6.24 11.12 -4.70
C ASP A 6 5.66 9.71 -4.43
N PRO A 7 4.49 9.59 -3.78
CA PRO A 7 3.91 8.30 -3.46
C PRO A 7 3.64 7.43 -4.69
N ALA A 8 3.23 8.02 -5.82
CA ALA A 8 2.90 7.27 -7.02
C ALA A 8 4.15 6.62 -7.62
N GLU A 9 5.25 7.37 -7.70
CA GLU A 9 6.53 6.85 -8.20
C GLU A 9 7.13 5.83 -7.23
N PHE A 10 7.02 6.05 -5.91
CA PHE A 10 7.45 5.06 -4.94
C PHE A 10 6.68 3.74 -5.09
N ILE A 11 5.35 3.80 -5.18
CA ILE A 11 4.49 2.62 -5.32
C ILE A 11 4.88 1.82 -6.58
N LYS A 12 5.01 2.49 -7.73
CA LYS A 12 5.41 1.81 -8.98
C LYS A 12 6.78 1.17 -8.90
N ALA A 13 7.74 1.82 -8.24
CA ALA A 13 9.12 1.37 -8.18
C ALA A 13 9.38 0.27 -7.13
N ASN A 14 8.61 0.25 -6.04
CA ASN A 14 8.92 -0.59 -4.87
C ASN A 14 7.82 -1.60 -4.52
N MET A 15 6.60 -1.46 -5.05
CA MET A 15 5.51 -2.40 -4.77
C MET A 15 5.38 -3.43 -5.88
N ARG A 16 4.84 -4.60 -5.52
CA ARG A 16 4.61 -5.66 -6.51
C ARG A 16 3.21 -5.51 -7.08
N LEU A 17 3.10 -5.37 -8.41
CA LEU A 17 1.82 -5.49 -9.10
C LEU A 17 1.43 -6.97 -9.22
N ALA A 18 0.38 -7.38 -8.52
CA ALA A 18 -0.08 -8.77 -8.46
C ALA A 18 -1.61 -8.86 -8.49
N PRO A 19 -2.17 -9.98 -9.01
CA PRO A 19 -3.60 -10.23 -8.91
C PRO A 19 -4.03 -10.40 -7.44
N VAL A 20 -5.24 -9.95 -7.12
CA VAL A 20 -5.84 -10.20 -5.81
C VAL A 20 -6.29 -11.68 -5.74
N PRO A 21 -5.92 -12.47 -4.71
CA PRO A 21 -6.16 -13.92 -4.72
C PRO A 21 -7.61 -14.37 -4.92
N SER A 22 -8.57 -13.65 -4.32
CA SER A 22 -10.01 -13.94 -4.46
C SER A 22 -10.67 -13.24 -5.66
N VAL A 23 -9.94 -12.38 -6.36
CA VAL A 23 -10.40 -11.50 -7.43
C VAL A 23 -9.30 -11.33 -8.49
N PRO A 24 -8.96 -12.39 -9.24
CA PRO A 24 -7.78 -12.38 -10.11
C PRO A 24 -7.87 -11.40 -11.29
N GLU A 25 -9.07 -10.92 -11.63
CA GLU A 25 -9.32 -9.90 -12.65
C GLU A 25 -8.82 -8.51 -12.21
N VAL A 26 -8.65 -8.28 -10.91
CA VAL A 26 -8.11 -7.03 -10.36
C VAL A 26 -6.66 -7.23 -9.94
N ARG A 27 -5.79 -6.31 -10.35
CA ARG A 27 -4.38 -6.28 -9.94
C ARG A 27 -4.13 -5.03 -9.10
N LEU A 28 -3.41 -5.19 -8.00
CA LEU A 28 -3.04 -4.11 -7.09
C LEU A 28 -1.52 -4.07 -6.91
N TYR A 29 -1.00 -2.87 -6.64
CA TYR A 29 0.33 -2.73 -6.09
C TYR A 29 0.28 -3.10 -4.60
N GLN A 30 0.92 -4.20 -4.25
CA GLN A 30 0.89 -4.74 -2.88
C GLN A 30 2.26 -4.62 -2.23
N ALA A 31 2.24 -4.26 -0.94
CA ALA A 31 3.43 -4.26 -0.12
C ALA A 31 3.93 -5.69 0.13
N HIS A 32 5.25 -5.81 0.22
CA HIS A 32 5.95 -7.05 0.54
C HIS A 32 7.17 -6.74 1.42
N PRO A 33 7.84 -7.74 2.01
CA PRO A 33 8.95 -7.51 2.95
C PRO A 33 10.09 -6.62 2.41
N GLY A 34 10.29 -6.60 1.08
CA GLY A 34 11.32 -5.80 0.41
C GLY A 34 10.84 -4.46 -0.15
N SER A 35 9.56 -4.08 0.02
CA SER A 35 9.00 -2.86 -0.55
C SER A 35 9.52 -1.58 0.11
N GLY A 36 10.07 -1.69 1.32
CA GLY A 36 10.53 -0.55 2.10
C GLY A 36 9.42 0.45 2.42
N LEU A 37 8.16 -0.01 2.51
CA LEU A 37 6.96 0.79 2.80
C LEU A 37 7.14 1.75 3.99
N ARG A 38 7.90 1.34 5.02
CA ARG A 38 8.22 2.15 6.20
C ARG A 38 8.80 3.54 5.84
N ARG A 39 9.58 3.64 4.75
CA ARG A 39 10.15 4.91 4.26
C ARG A 39 9.10 5.93 3.80
N LEU A 40 7.90 5.48 3.44
CA LEU A 40 6.75 6.36 3.16
C LEU A 40 5.96 6.75 4.42
N LEU A 41 6.16 6.02 5.52
CA LEU A 41 5.38 6.17 6.75
C LEU A 41 6.15 6.87 7.87
N GLU A 42 7.46 7.04 7.71
CA GLU A 42 8.28 7.83 8.60
C GLU A 42 7.84 9.31 8.53
N PRO A 43 7.45 9.94 9.65
CA PRO A 43 7.08 11.35 9.67
C PRO A 43 8.28 12.23 9.35
N ASP A 44 8.05 13.34 8.62
CA ASP A 44 9.05 14.40 8.42
C ASP A 44 9.37 15.04 9.77
N ASP A 45 10.44 14.58 10.44
CA ASP A 45 11.23 15.15 11.55
C ASP A 45 10.51 15.87 12.74
N GLY A 46 9.18 15.84 12.83
CA GLY A 46 8.41 16.70 13.75
C GLY A 46 7.26 16.03 14.52
N ASP A 47 6.83 14.82 14.13
CA ASP A 47 5.75 14.10 14.80
C ASP A 47 6.32 12.93 15.61
N GLN A 48 6.93 13.25 16.75
CA GLN A 48 7.56 12.30 17.68
C GLN A 48 6.51 11.57 18.56
N GLY A 49 5.39 11.17 17.98
CA GLY A 49 4.40 10.32 18.64
C GLY A 49 4.87 8.86 18.67
N GLU A 50 5.00 8.29 19.87
CA GLU A 50 5.61 6.99 20.21
C GLU A 50 5.01 5.71 19.57
N ALA A 51 4.12 5.81 18.59
CA ALA A 51 3.48 4.64 17.97
C ALA A 51 4.18 4.21 16.68
N GLU A 52 4.41 2.90 16.51
CA GLU A 52 4.88 2.37 15.23
C GLU A 52 3.86 2.69 14.13
N PRO A 53 4.30 3.32 13.01
CA PRO A 53 3.39 3.72 11.97
C PRO A 53 2.72 2.49 11.35
N GLN A 54 1.39 2.45 11.43
CA GLN A 54 0.62 1.37 10.86
C GLN A 54 0.61 1.48 9.33
N PRO A 55 0.71 0.35 8.61
CA PRO A 55 0.65 0.37 7.16
C PRO A 55 -0.72 0.91 6.72
N PRO A 56 -0.75 1.75 5.67
CA PRO A 56 -1.99 2.37 5.21
C PRO A 56 -2.88 1.31 4.56
N TYR A 57 -4.20 1.54 4.60
CA TYR A 57 -5.20 0.58 4.11
C TYR A 57 -5.00 0.15 2.65
N TRP A 58 -4.39 1.00 1.81
CA TRP A 58 -4.14 0.72 0.40
C TRP A 58 -2.97 -0.24 0.16
N ALA A 59 -2.12 -0.50 1.16
CA ALA A 59 -0.92 -1.33 1.00
C ALA A 59 -1.24 -2.84 0.81
N TYR A 60 -2.47 -3.25 1.14
CA TYR A 60 -2.90 -4.65 1.12
C TYR A 60 -4.30 -4.81 0.52
N ALA A 61 -4.56 -6.01 -0.01
CA ALA A 61 -5.90 -6.40 -0.43
C ALA A 61 -6.73 -6.82 0.80
N TRP A 62 -7.67 -5.98 1.21
CA TRP A 62 -8.54 -6.24 2.35
C TRP A 62 -9.82 -6.98 1.94
N ALA A 63 -10.33 -7.83 2.83
CA ALA A 63 -11.40 -8.78 2.50
C ALA A 63 -12.68 -8.12 2.00
N GLY A 64 -13.14 -7.02 2.61
CA GLY A 64 -14.37 -6.37 2.18
C GLY A 64 -14.28 -5.74 0.78
N GLY A 65 -13.09 -5.29 0.35
CA GLY A 65 -12.87 -4.78 -0.99
C GLY A 65 -12.96 -5.90 -2.02
N ALA A 66 -12.46 -7.09 -1.67
CA ALA A 66 -12.62 -8.28 -2.49
C ALA A 66 -14.09 -8.72 -2.60
N VAL A 67 -14.85 -8.71 -1.49
CA VAL A 67 -16.29 -9.03 -1.50
C VAL A 67 -17.06 -8.06 -2.39
N LEU A 68 -16.83 -6.75 -2.24
CA LEU A 68 -17.48 -5.74 -3.07
C LEU A 68 -17.14 -5.92 -4.55
N ALA A 69 -15.88 -6.22 -4.86
CA ALA A 69 -15.48 -6.48 -6.24
C ALA A 69 -16.15 -7.75 -6.82
N ARG A 70 -16.48 -8.77 -6.01
CA ARG A 70 -17.27 -9.93 -6.49
C ARG A 70 -18.70 -9.56 -6.77
N TYR A 71 -19.33 -8.82 -5.86
CA TYR A 71 -20.68 -8.30 -6.08
C TYR A 71 -20.85 -7.50 -7.39
N VAL A 72 -19.79 -6.83 -7.86
CA VAL A 72 -19.84 -6.05 -9.11
C VAL A 72 -19.48 -6.86 -10.37
N LEU A 73 -18.61 -7.87 -10.26
CA LEU A 73 -18.20 -8.67 -11.42
C LEU A 73 -19.10 -9.89 -11.67
N ASP A 74 -19.79 -10.36 -10.64
CA ASP A 74 -20.79 -11.45 -10.71
C ASP A 74 -22.17 -10.89 -11.13
#